data_AF-A0A7W0UJC6-F1
#
_entry.id   AF-A0A7W0UJC6-F1
#
_cell.length_a   1.000
_cell.length_b   1.000
_cell.length_c   1.000
_cell.angle_alpha   90.00
_cell.angle_beta   90.00
_cell.angle_gamma   90.00
#
_symmetry.space_group_name_H-M   'P 1'
#
loop_
_entity.id
_entity.type
_entity.pdbx_description
1 polymer ?
#
loop_
_entity_poly.entity_id
_entity_poly.type
_entity_poly.pdbx_seq_one_letter_code
_entity_poly.pdbx_strand_id
1 'polypeptide(L)'
;MSKKLQEKQRKRLAEEARKAQQQRAHRRSNLITLGIALLVAAIVVVLIIQQTAGDAGSTSSAPAGVPMDEAGCTDIEEFEAEGREHIDPAQAVEYETTPPTSGNHFGTPLDAGFFPSEQPEGAVLHNLEHGQIAIWYSPDMP
;
A
#
# COMPACT_ATOMS: atom_id res chain seq x y z
N MET A 1 -15.19 -60.68 57.03
CA MET A 1 -14.35 -59.50 56.69
C MET A 1 -14.78 -58.30 57.55
N SER A 2 -13.83 -57.51 58.06
CA SER A 2 -14.14 -56.36 58.93
C SER A 2 -14.79 -55.22 58.14
N LYS A 3 -15.88 -54.63 58.66
CA LYS A 3 -16.62 -53.50 58.05
C LYS A 3 -15.71 -52.32 57.68
N LYS A 4 -14.65 -52.09 58.46
CA LYS A 4 -13.65 -51.04 58.20
C LYS A 4 -12.87 -51.26 56.91
N LEU A 5 -12.61 -52.51 56.52
CA LEU A 5 -11.91 -52.84 55.28
C LEU A 5 -12.79 -52.52 54.05
N GLN A 6 -14.08 -52.87 54.12
CA GLN A 6 -15.05 -52.58 53.06
C GLN A 6 -15.25 -51.08 52.86
N GLU A 7 -15.31 -50.31 53.94
CA GLU A 7 -15.42 -48.85 53.85
C GLU A 7 -14.17 -48.21 53.22
N LYS A 8 -12.97 -48.69 53.59
CA LYS A 8 -11.70 -48.24 52.99
C LYS A 8 -11.62 -48.57 51.49
N GLN A 9 -12.08 -49.75 51.09
CA GLN A 9 -12.14 -50.15 49.68
C GLN A 9 -13.12 -49.28 48.89
N ARG A 10 -14.31 -48.98 49.43
CA ARG A 10 -15.29 -48.09 48.78
C ARG A 10 -14.75 -46.67 48.59
N LYS A 11 -14.05 -46.12 49.59
CA LYS A 11 -13.44 -44.78 49.48
C LYS A 11 -12.34 -44.75 48.41
N ARG A 12 -11.49 -45.77 48.34
CA ARG A 12 -10.46 -45.90 47.30
C ARG A 12 -11.05 -45.97 45.89
N LEU A 13 -12.06 -46.82 45.69
CA LEU A 13 -12.75 -46.92 44.40
C LEU A 13 -13.41 -45.60 43.99
N ALA A 14 -14.03 -44.87 44.92
CA ALA A 14 -14.62 -43.56 44.64
C ALA A 14 -13.56 -42.50 44.26
N GLU A 15 -12.40 -42.51 44.93
CA GLU A 15 -11.28 -41.61 44.61
C GLU A 15 -10.65 -41.92 43.25
N GLU A 16 -10.46 -43.20 42.93
CA GLU A 16 -9.98 -43.67 41.62
C GLU A 16 -10.97 -43.30 40.50
N ALA A 17 -12.27 -43.50 40.73
CA ALA A 17 -13.31 -43.09 39.77
C ALA A 17 -13.31 -41.57 39.54
N ARG A 18 -13.13 -40.76 40.60
CA ARG A 18 -13.05 -39.30 40.50
C ARG A 18 -11.80 -38.84 39.75
N LYS A 19 -10.64 -39.45 40.02
CA LYS A 19 -9.38 -39.21 39.29
C LYS A 19 -9.51 -39.60 37.82
N ALA A 20 -10.11 -40.76 37.52
CA ALA A 20 -10.34 -41.20 36.15
C ALA A 20 -11.31 -40.27 35.40
N GLN A 21 -12.35 -39.76 36.07
CA GLN A 21 -13.28 -38.78 35.50
C GLN A 21 -12.59 -37.44 35.22
N GLN A 22 -11.77 -36.94 36.14
CA GLN A 22 -10.95 -35.74 35.94
C GLN A 22 -9.96 -35.91 34.78
N GLN A 23 -9.24 -37.03 34.72
CA GLN A 23 -8.31 -37.33 33.62
C GLN A 23 -9.04 -37.42 32.27
N ARG A 24 -10.23 -38.02 32.22
CA ARG A 24 -11.05 -38.06 31.01
C ARG A 24 -11.53 -36.66 30.59
N ALA A 25 -11.92 -35.83 31.55
CA ALA A 25 -12.31 -34.45 31.29
C ALA A 25 -11.14 -33.61 30.75
N HIS A 26 -9.96 -33.71 31.35
CA HIS A 26 -8.74 -33.05 30.88
C HIS A 26 -8.30 -33.56 29.50
N ARG A 27 -8.37 -34.87 29.23
CA ARG A 27 -8.09 -35.41 27.90
C ARG A 27 -9.06 -34.86 26.85
N ARG A 28 -10.35 -34.81 27.17
CA ARG A 28 -11.38 -34.26 26.27
C ARG A 28 -11.17 -32.77 26.02
N SER A 29 -10.89 -31.98 27.05
CA SER A 29 -10.60 -30.55 26.87
C SER A 29 -9.34 -30.34 26.03
N ASN A 30 -8.27 -31.10 26.28
CA ASN A 30 -7.02 -30.97 25.51
C ASN A 30 -7.21 -31.34 24.03
N LEU A 31 -8.02 -32.38 23.74
CA LEU A 31 -8.37 -32.74 22.36
C LEU A 31 -9.18 -31.64 21.66
N ILE A 32 -10.13 -31.02 22.36
CA ILE A 32 -10.92 -29.90 21.83
C ILE A 32 -10.00 -28.70 21.56
N THR A 33 -9.14 -28.33 22.51
CA THR A 33 -8.20 -27.23 22.36
C THR A 33 -7.24 -27.46 21.19
N LEU A 34 -6.73 -28.68 21.03
CA LEU A 34 -5.87 -29.05 19.90
C LEU A 34 -6.64 -28.93 18.56
N GLY A 35 -7.88 -29.40 18.52
CA GLY A 35 -8.74 -29.28 17.33
C GLY A 35 -8.99 -27.82 16.93
N ILE A 36 -9.28 -26.95 17.90
CA ILE A 36 -9.45 -25.51 17.67
C ILE A 36 -8.14 -24.87 17.19
N ALA A 37 -7.01 -25.19 17.81
CA ALA A 37 -5.71 -24.66 17.41
C ALA A 37 -5.36 -25.04 15.97
N LEU A 38 -5.61 -26.29 15.57
CA LEU A 38 -5.40 -26.76 14.19
C LEU A 38 -6.34 -26.07 13.19
N LEU A 39 -7.61 -25.87 13.55
CA LEU A 39 -8.56 -25.15 12.70
C LEU A 39 -8.13 -23.70 12.48
N VAL A 40 -7.73 -22.99 13.54
CA VAL A 40 -7.24 -21.60 13.44
C VAL A 40 -5.98 -21.53 12.59
N ALA A 41 -5.03 -22.45 12.79
CA ALA A 41 -3.81 -22.51 11.98
C ALA A 41 -4.12 -22.72 10.48
N ALA A 42 -5.06 -23.61 10.15
CA ALA A 42 -5.49 -23.84 8.77
C ALA A 42 -6.13 -22.59 8.15
N ILE A 43 -6.98 -21.87 8.88
CA ILE A 43 -7.60 -20.61 8.41
C ILE A 43 -6.52 -19.56 8.13
N VAL A 44 -5.54 -19.38 9.03
CA VAL A 44 -4.45 -18.42 8.85
C VAL A 44 -3.63 -18.75 7.59
N VAL A 45 -3.31 -20.02 7.35
CA VAL A 45 -2.59 -20.45 6.14
C VAL A 45 -3.40 -20.14 4.87
N VAL A 46 -4.71 -20.41 4.87
CA VAL A 46 -5.59 -20.09 3.73
C VAL A 46 -5.67 -18.59 3.45
N LEU A 47 -5.69 -17.75 4.50
CA LEU A 47 -5.68 -16.29 4.35
C LEU A 47 -4.35 -15.78 3.77
N ILE A 48 -3.22 -16.33 4.21
CA ILE A 48 -1.89 -15.97 3.68
C ILE A 48 -1.82 -16.34 2.19
N ILE A 49 -2.27 -17.53 1.80
CA ILE A 49 -2.27 -17.97 0.40
C ILE A 49 -3.14 -17.07 -0.48
N GLN A 50 -4.31 -16.62 0.01
CA GLN A 50 -5.17 -15.71 -0.75
C GLN A 50 -4.55 -14.32 -0.93
N GLN A 51 -3.81 -13.80 0.06
CA GLN A 51 -3.09 -12.53 -0.09
C GLN A 51 -1.92 -12.63 -1.07
N THR A 52 -1.19 -13.75 -1.08
CA THR A 52 -0.05 -13.92 -1.99
C THR A 52 -0.45 -14.35 -3.40
N ALA A 53 -1.58 -15.03 -3.58
CA ALA A 53 -2.10 -15.41 -4.89
C ALA A 53 -2.83 -14.26 -5.61
N GLY A 54 -3.29 -13.23 -4.89
CA GLY A 54 -3.94 -12.04 -5.46
C GLY A 54 -3.00 -11.17 -6.32
N ASP A 55 -1.69 -11.22 -6.07
CA ASP A 55 -0.70 -10.42 -6.80
C ASP A 55 -0.07 -11.15 -8.00
N ALA A 56 -0.26 -12.45 -8.14
CA ALA A 56 0.43 -13.25 -9.16
C ALA A 56 -0.31 -13.31 -10.53
N GLY A 57 -1.47 -12.65 -10.67
CA GLY A 57 -2.34 -12.81 -11.83
C GLY A 57 -2.88 -11.54 -12.49
N SER A 58 -2.44 -10.34 -12.08
CA SER A 58 -2.96 -9.07 -12.60
C SER A 58 -1.87 -8.13 -13.13
N THR A 59 -1.04 -8.63 -14.04
CA THR A 59 -0.13 -7.80 -14.87
C THR A 59 -0.41 -7.96 -16.36
N SER A 60 -1.70 -7.98 -16.71
CA SER A 60 -2.13 -7.75 -18.08
C SER A 60 -3.31 -6.79 -18.07
N SER A 61 -3.09 -5.61 -17.49
CA SER A 61 -3.73 -4.42 -18.03
C SER A 61 -3.35 -4.38 -19.51
N ALA A 62 -4.31 -4.61 -20.40
CA ALA A 62 -4.15 -4.22 -21.79
C ALA A 62 -3.63 -2.77 -21.79
N PRO A 63 -2.65 -2.42 -22.64
CA PRO A 63 -2.15 -1.06 -22.69
C PRO A 63 -3.36 -0.13 -22.91
N ALA A 64 -3.56 0.79 -21.98
CA ALA A 64 -4.55 1.84 -22.14
C ALA A 64 -3.99 2.81 -23.19
N GLY A 65 -4.69 2.94 -24.32
CA GLY A 65 -4.30 3.85 -25.40
C GLY A 65 -4.04 3.14 -26.73
N VAL A 66 -3.55 3.93 -27.68
CA VAL A 66 -3.13 3.47 -29.01
C VAL A 66 -1.59 3.40 -29.06
N PRO A 67 -0.99 2.65 -29.99
CA PRO A 67 0.45 2.70 -30.24
C PRO A 67 0.96 4.14 -30.44
N MET A 68 2.23 4.41 -30.10
CA MET A 68 2.81 5.76 -30.19
C MET A 68 2.69 6.38 -31.59
N ASP A 69 2.83 5.57 -32.63
CA ASP A 69 2.68 5.96 -34.02
C ASP A 69 1.23 6.36 -34.37
N GLU A 70 0.24 5.68 -33.80
CA GLU A 70 -1.17 6.04 -33.95
C GLU A 70 -1.55 7.26 -33.10
N ALA A 71 -0.90 7.45 -31.94
CA ALA A 71 -1.07 8.63 -31.10
C ALA A 71 -0.43 9.89 -31.68
N GLY A 72 0.38 9.77 -32.74
CA GLY A 72 1.15 10.87 -33.30
C GLY A 72 2.26 11.35 -32.36
N CYS A 73 2.72 10.51 -31.42
CA CYS A 73 3.84 10.84 -30.55
C CYS A 73 5.16 10.85 -31.34
N THR A 74 5.99 11.85 -31.08
CA THR A 74 7.36 11.92 -31.59
C THR A 74 8.34 11.24 -30.64
N ASP A 75 9.61 11.17 -31.04
CA ASP A 75 10.69 10.78 -30.14
C ASP A 75 10.74 11.71 -28.91
N ILE A 76 11.23 11.17 -27.80
CA ILE A 76 11.45 11.94 -26.58
C ILE A 76 12.57 12.94 -26.84
N GLU A 77 12.30 14.21 -26.57
CA GLU A 77 13.29 15.27 -26.58
C GLU A 77 13.93 15.40 -25.19
N GLU A 78 15.25 15.54 -25.15
CA GLU A 78 16.02 15.79 -23.94
C GLU A 78 16.69 17.16 -24.05
N PHE A 79 16.62 17.94 -22.97
CA PHE A 79 17.22 19.28 -22.88
C PHE A 79 18.26 19.31 -21.76
N GLU A 80 19.28 20.14 -21.92
CA GLU A 80 20.27 20.37 -20.85
C GLU A 80 19.61 21.03 -19.64
N ALA A 81 20.06 20.69 -18.44
CA ALA A 81 19.49 21.26 -17.21
C ALA A 81 19.97 22.71 -17.01
N GLU A 82 19.01 23.63 -16.92
CA GLU A 82 19.26 25.08 -16.85
C GLU A 82 19.49 25.62 -15.41
N GLY A 83 19.67 24.72 -14.43
CA GLY A 83 19.85 25.07 -13.02
C GLY A 83 18.65 24.71 -12.14
N ARG A 84 18.68 25.16 -10.87
CA ARG A 84 17.66 24.85 -9.85
C ARG A 84 17.61 25.82 -8.67
N GLU A 85 18.27 26.98 -8.76
CA GLU A 85 18.35 27.89 -7.62
C GLU A 85 17.02 28.63 -7.42
N HIS A 86 16.61 28.78 -6.17
CA HIS A 86 15.50 29.65 -5.81
C HIS A 86 15.96 31.11 -5.84
N ILE A 87 15.29 31.90 -6.67
CA ILE A 87 15.57 33.32 -6.87
C ILE A 87 14.40 34.19 -6.42
N ASP A 88 14.69 35.48 -6.22
CA ASP A 88 13.65 36.47 -5.92
C ASP A 88 12.79 36.74 -7.17
N PRO A 89 11.45 36.84 -7.05
CA PRO A 89 10.57 37.15 -8.19
C PRO A 89 10.88 38.48 -8.92
N ALA A 90 11.64 39.39 -8.30
CA ALA A 90 12.11 40.62 -8.94
C ALA A 90 13.30 40.39 -9.90
N GLN A 91 13.92 39.22 -9.88
CA GLN A 91 15.02 38.87 -10.78
C GLN A 91 14.48 38.35 -12.11
N ALA A 92 15.01 38.86 -13.22
CA ALA A 92 14.72 38.32 -14.53
C ALA A 92 15.47 36.99 -14.74
N VAL A 93 14.80 36.02 -15.35
CA VAL A 93 15.37 34.76 -15.84
C VAL A 93 14.94 34.58 -17.27
N GLU A 94 15.85 34.11 -18.10
CA GLU A 94 15.57 33.65 -19.44
C GLU A 94 15.75 32.14 -19.46
N TYR A 95 14.80 31.42 -20.04
CA TYR A 95 14.86 29.98 -20.23
C TYR A 95 15.09 29.67 -21.71
N GLU A 96 15.78 28.57 -22.00
CA GLU A 96 16.07 28.11 -23.35
C GLU A 96 14.87 27.41 -24.01
N THR A 97 13.91 26.94 -23.18
CA THR A 97 12.72 26.22 -23.63
C THR A 97 11.43 27.02 -23.41
N THR A 98 10.44 26.85 -24.29
CA THR A 98 9.11 27.47 -24.16
C THR A 98 8.03 26.43 -24.47
N PRO A 99 7.23 26.00 -23.47
CA PRO A 99 7.32 26.34 -22.04
C PRO A 99 8.62 25.86 -21.39
N PRO A 100 9.08 26.50 -20.29
CA PRO A 100 10.32 26.12 -19.65
C PRO A 100 10.20 24.77 -18.94
N THR A 101 11.25 23.95 -19.08
CA THR A 101 11.31 22.59 -18.53
C THR A 101 12.27 22.44 -17.35
N SER A 102 13.23 23.35 -17.20
CA SER A 102 14.17 23.40 -16.08
C SER A 102 14.68 24.84 -15.87
N GLY A 103 15.43 25.09 -14.80
CA GLY A 103 16.05 26.40 -14.57
C GLY A 103 15.93 26.92 -13.15
N ASN A 104 16.59 28.07 -12.91
CA ASN A 104 16.40 28.86 -11.71
C ASN A 104 14.98 29.41 -11.66
N HIS A 105 14.34 29.35 -10.49
CA HIS A 105 12.90 29.53 -10.39
C HIS A 105 12.52 30.16 -9.05
N PHE A 106 11.26 30.55 -8.88
CA PHE A 106 10.85 31.29 -7.68
C PHE A 106 10.77 30.35 -6.49
N GLY A 107 11.14 30.83 -5.29
CA GLY A 107 11.03 30.02 -4.07
C GLY A 107 9.59 29.77 -3.61
N THR A 108 8.59 30.37 -4.24
CA THR A 108 7.16 30.19 -3.93
C THR A 108 6.45 29.47 -5.08
N PRO A 109 5.85 28.29 -4.83
CA PRO A 109 5.05 27.57 -5.82
C PRO A 109 3.72 28.25 -6.14
N LEU A 110 3.05 27.78 -7.19
CA LEU A 110 1.63 28.07 -7.42
C LEU A 110 0.74 27.06 -6.71
N ASP A 111 -0.44 27.51 -6.29
CA ASP A 111 -1.52 26.61 -5.89
C ASP A 111 -1.92 25.69 -7.06
N ALA A 112 -2.35 24.47 -6.75
CA ALA A 112 -2.90 23.58 -7.77
C ALA A 112 -4.27 24.08 -8.23
N GLY A 113 -4.50 24.14 -9.53
CA GLY A 113 -5.79 24.57 -10.07
C GLY A 113 -5.76 24.96 -11.54
N PHE A 114 -6.85 25.59 -11.96
CA PHE A 114 -7.02 26.12 -13.31
C PHE A 114 -6.80 27.63 -13.28
N PHE A 115 -5.87 28.10 -14.12
CA PHE A 115 -5.54 29.51 -14.24
C PHE A 115 -6.02 30.03 -15.60
N PRO A 116 -6.96 31.00 -15.64
CA PRO A 116 -7.45 31.58 -16.90
C PRO A 116 -6.50 32.64 -17.48
N SER A 117 -5.48 33.05 -16.72
CA SER A 117 -4.42 33.95 -17.15
C SER A 117 -3.08 33.26 -17.02
N GLU A 118 -2.12 33.70 -17.84
CA GLU A 118 -0.73 33.24 -17.75
C GLU A 118 -0.17 33.43 -16.34
N GLN A 119 0.58 32.44 -15.89
CA GLN A 119 1.22 32.43 -14.58
C GLN A 119 2.73 32.64 -14.74
N PRO A 120 3.41 33.21 -13.73
CA PRO A 120 4.86 33.36 -13.79
C PRO A 120 5.55 32.00 -13.96
N GLU A 121 6.36 31.87 -15.01
CA GLU A 121 7.09 30.65 -15.36
C GLU A 121 7.95 30.12 -14.21
N GLY A 122 8.63 31.00 -13.47
CA GLY A 122 9.42 30.63 -12.30
C GLY A 122 8.60 30.00 -11.17
N ALA A 123 7.31 30.32 -11.04
CA ALA A 123 6.46 29.65 -10.06
C ALA A 123 5.96 28.28 -10.57
N VAL A 124 5.79 28.15 -11.90
CA VAL A 124 5.46 26.86 -12.53
C VAL A 124 6.64 25.87 -12.47
N LEU A 125 7.86 26.34 -12.69
CA LEU A 125 9.06 25.49 -12.56
C LEU A 125 9.25 24.96 -11.13
N HIS A 126 8.90 25.74 -10.09
CA HIS A 126 8.89 25.24 -8.71
C HIS A 126 7.90 24.07 -8.56
N ASN A 127 6.72 24.17 -9.19
CA ASN A 127 5.75 23.08 -9.19
C ASN A 127 6.32 21.84 -9.89
N LEU A 128 7.06 21.99 -11.00
CA LEU A 128 7.74 20.89 -11.67
C LEU A 128 8.86 20.27 -10.80
N GLU A 129 9.63 21.08 -10.05
CA GLU A 129 10.62 20.59 -9.07
C GLU A 129 9.97 19.66 -8.03
N HIS A 130 8.76 19.99 -7.61
CA HIS A 130 7.97 19.21 -6.67
C HIS A 130 7.14 18.08 -7.31
N GLY A 131 7.34 17.79 -8.60
CA GLY A 131 6.69 16.69 -9.30
C GLY A 131 5.21 16.93 -9.65
N GLN A 132 4.76 18.18 -9.65
CA GLN A 132 3.44 18.53 -10.16
C GLN A 132 3.43 18.52 -11.69
N ILE A 133 2.24 18.41 -12.28
CA ILE A 133 2.05 18.42 -13.72
C ILE A 133 1.52 19.80 -14.12
N ALA A 134 2.24 20.48 -15.02
CA ALA A 134 1.80 21.72 -15.63
C ALA A 134 1.27 21.46 -17.04
N ILE A 135 0.12 22.05 -17.37
CA ILE A 135 -0.51 21.96 -18.70
C ILE A 135 -0.74 23.39 -19.19
N TRP A 136 0.00 23.79 -20.22
CA TRP A 136 -0.27 25.02 -20.95
C TRP A 136 -1.29 24.74 -22.05
N TYR A 137 -2.27 25.62 -22.18
CA TYR A 137 -3.33 25.51 -23.16
C TYR A 137 -3.60 26.88 -23.78
N SER A 138 -3.95 26.91 -25.07
CA SER A 138 -4.49 28.11 -25.68
C SER A 138 -5.93 28.30 -25.19
N PRO A 139 -6.33 29.49 -24.70
CA PRO A 139 -7.72 29.74 -24.33
C PRO A 139 -8.67 29.62 -25.53
N ASP A 140 -8.15 29.76 -26.75
CA ASP A 140 -8.90 29.65 -28.01
C ASP A 140 -8.80 28.25 -28.65
N MET A 141 -8.31 27.24 -27.94
CA MET A 141 -8.35 25.86 -28.45
C MET A 141 -9.83 25.44 -28.68
N PRO A 142 -10.16 24.87 -29.86
CA PRO A 142 -11.54 24.55 -30.25
C PRO A 142 -12.24 23.50 -29.37
#